data_AF-A0A5E5QG54-F1
#
_entry.id   AF-A0A5E5QG54-F1
#
_cell.length_a   1.000
_cell.length_b   1.000
_cell.length_c   1.000
_cell.angle_alpha   90.00
_cell.angle_beta   90.00
_cell.angle_gamma   90.00
#
_symmetry.space_group_name_H-M   'P 1'
#
loop_
_entity.id
_entity.type
_entity.pdbx_description
1 polymer ?
#
loop_
_entity_poly.entity_id
_entity_poly.type
_entity_poly.pdbx_seq_one_letter_code
_entity_poly.pdbx_strand_id
1 'polypeptide(L)'
;MNLTVAMTKKAQSNGFISVLSVGRVQTPTLAIIVNRDNDIEQFKNKDFYEVHEVFNSIAAKRIINKETDTNFLDKENRIIDKDYSDNIVNQLVVKGNFIASPF
;
A
#
# COMPACT_ATOMS: atom_id res chain seq x y z
N MET A 1 2.89 18.13 -32.35
CA MET A 1 3.31 19.54 -32.49
C MET A 1 2.31 20.51 -31.87
N ASN A 2 1.00 20.38 -32.17
CA ASN A 2 -0.02 21.33 -31.71
C ASN A 2 -0.16 21.43 -30.17
N LEU A 3 -0.06 20.31 -29.45
CA LEU A 3 -0.22 20.33 -27.99
C LEU A 3 0.96 21.00 -27.26
N THR A 4 2.20 20.78 -27.74
CA THR A 4 3.39 21.52 -27.29
C THR A 4 3.20 23.03 -27.42
N VAL A 5 2.69 23.48 -28.58
CA VAL A 5 2.44 24.91 -28.83
C VAL A 5 1.36 25.46 -27.89
N ALA A 6 0.25 24.75 -27.74
CA ALA A 6 -0.85 25.16 -26.87
C ALA A 6 -0.40 25.29 -25.40
N MET A 7 0.30 24.29 -24.87
CA MET A 7 0.77 24.30 -23.48
C MET A 7 1.85 25.35 -23.24
N THR A 8 2.78 25.53 -24.19
CA THR A 8 3.82 26.56 -24.10
C THR A 8 3.21 27.95 -24.07
N LYS A 9 2.26 28.26 -24.95
CA LYS A 9 1.58 29.57 -24.94
C LYS A 9 0.83 29.84 -23.65
N LYS A 10 0.13 28.82 -23.12
CA LYS A 10 -0.56 28.91 -21.82
C LYS A 10 0.43 29.11 -20.66
N ALA A 11 1.59 28.48 -20.69
CA ALA A 11 2.58 28.66 -19.64
C ALA A 11 3.29 30.03 -19.75
N GLN A 12 3.58 30.48 -20.96
CA GLN A 12 4.16 31.81 -21.22
C GLN A 12 3.24 32.94 -20.75
N SER A 13 1.92 32.80 -20.92
CA SER A 13 0.98 33.78 -20.36
C SER A 13 0.97 33.82 -18.83
N ASN A 14 1.52 32.79 -18.16
CA ASN A 14 1.71 32.72 -16.71
C ASN A 14 3.17 32.99 -16.28
N GLY A 15 4.01 33.54 -17.18
CA GLY A 15 5.40 33.90 -16.88
C GLY A 15 6.44 32.80 -17.08
N PHE A 16 6.07 31.65 -17.64
CA PHE A 16 7.01 30.57 -17.94
C PHE A 16 7.81 30.89 -19.22
N ILE A 17 9.14 30.88 -19.15
CA ILE A 17 9.99 31.39 -20.25
C ILE A 17 10.33 30.30 -21.29
N SER A 18 10.16 29.02 -20.96
CA SER A 18 10.58 27.89 -21.79
C SER A 18 9.43 27.18 -22.52
N VAL A 19 9.76 26.17 -23.32
CA VAL A 19 8.80 25.31 -24.05
C VAL A 19 8.34 24.17 -23.15
N LEU A 20 7.03 23.90 -23.13
CA LEU A 20 6.46 22.68 -22.55
C LEU A 20 6.24 21.64 -23.65
N SER A 21 7.17 20.69 -23.76
CA SER A 21 7.06 19.58 -24.70
C SER A 21 5.95 18.63 -24.30
N VAL A 22 4.98 18.41 -25.19
CA VAL A 22 3.94 17.39 -25.01
C VAL A 22 3.97 16.41 -26.18
N GLY A 23 4.23 15.16 -25.84
CA GLY A 23 4.32 14.05 -26.79
C GLY A 23 3.60 12.80 -26.28
N ARG A 24 3.18 11.94 -27.22
CA ARG A 24 2.50 10.67 -26.93
C ARG A 24 3.33 9.67 -26.12
N VAL A 25 4.66 9.84 -26.07
CA VAL A 25 5.58 8.96 -25.33
C VAL A 25 6.11 9.70 -24.12
N GLN A 26 6.70 10.87 -24.32
CA GLN A 26 7.30 11.67 -23.26
C GLN A 26 6.31 11.99 -22.12
N THR A 27 5.07 12.36 -22.45
CA THR A 27 4.09 12.78 -21.44
C THR A 27 3.54 11.59 -20.65
N PRO A 28 3.16 10.45 -21.29
CA PRO A 28 2.81 9.26 -20.53
C PRO A 28 3.96 8.70 -19.69
N THR A 29 5.20 8.76 -20.18
CA THR A 29 6.37 8.36 -19.38
C THR A 29 6.54 9.24 -18.15
N LEU A 30 6.43 10.57 -18.31
CA LEU A 30 6.47 11.50 -17.18
C LEU A 30 5.30 11.24 -16.21
N ALA A 31 4.11 10.94 -16.73
CA ALA A 31 2.93 10.67 -15.92
C ALA A 31 3.11 9.44 -15.01
N ILE A 32 3.80 8.39 -15.45
CA ILE A 32 4.09 7.23 -14.61
C ILE A 32 4.90 7.64 -13.38
N ILE A 33 5.91 8.48 -13.56
CA ILE A 33 6.78 8.97 -12.48
C ILE A 33 5.98 9.86 -11.53
N VAL A 34 5.29 10.88 -12.06
CA VAL A 34 4.51 11.83 -11.25
C VAL A 34 3.41 11.12 -10.46
N ASN A 35 2.71 10.16 -11.07
CA ASN A 35 1.69 9.38 -10.36
C ASN A 35 2.32 8.57 -9.24
N ARG A 36 3.48 7.95 -9.49
CA ARG A 36 4.17 7.18 -8.46
C ARG A 36 4.65 8.07 -7.30
N ASP A 37 5.16 9.25 -7.60
CA ASP A 37 5.57 10.23 -6.60
C ASP A 37 4.38 10.67 -5.74
N ASN A 38 3.24 10.98 -6.36
CA ASN A 38 2.00 11.30 -5.65
C ASN A 38 1.55 10.14 -4.75
N ASP A 39 1.62 8.90 -5.23
CA ASP A 39 1.28 7.71 -4.43
C ASP A 39 2.20 7.58 -3.21
N ILE A 40 3.49 7.92 -3.34
CA ILE A 40 4.47 7.89 -2.25
C ILE A 40 4.19 9.03 -1.26
N GLU A 41 3.94 10.25 -1.73
CA GLU A 41 3.63 11.41 -0.87
C GLU A 41 2.34 11.20 -0.07
N GLN A 42 1.35 10.54 -0.68
CA GLN A 42 0.08 10.21 -0.04
C GLN A 42 0.13 8.92 0.78
N PHE A 43 1.20 8.13 0.69
CA PHE A 43 1.36 6.91 1.46
C PHE A 43 1.41 7.23 2.95
N LYS A 44 0.51 6.60 3.72
CA LYS A 44 0.50 6.65 5.19
C LYS A 44 0.79 5.25 5.70
N ASN A 45 1.93 5.10 6.36
CA ASN A 45 2.30 3.86 7.03
C ASN A 45 1.21 3.49 8.05
N LYS A 46 0.85 2.21 8.09
CA LYS A 46 -0.12 1.66 9.03
C LYS A 46 0.47 0.39 9.59
N ASP A 47 0.43 0.28 10.91
CA ASP A 47 0.82 -0.93 11.60
C ASP A 47 -0.23 -2.01 11.33
N PHE A 48 0.23 -3.24 11.15
CA PHE A 48 -0.63 -4.40 11.00
C PHE A 48 0.03 -5.61 11.65
N TYR A 49 -0.78 -6.62 11.95
CA TYR A 49 -0.36 -7.82 12.65
C TYR A 49 -0.50 -9.05 11.76
N GLU A 50 0.43 -9.97 11.89
CA GLU A 50 0.37 -11.30 11.29
C GLU A 50 0.50 -12.37 12.37
N VAL A 51 -0.34 -13.40 12.27
CA VAL A 51 -0.28 -14.56 13.16
C VAL A 51 0.47 -15.68 12.47
N HIS A 52 1.56 -16.14 13.09
CA HIS A 52 2.37 -17.24 12.61
C HIS A 52 2.22 -18.44 13.55
N GLU A 53 2.00 -19.61 12.96
CA GLU A 53 1.92 -20.90 13.65
C GLU A 53 3.24 -21.65 13.48
N VAL A 54 3.85 -22.11 14.57
CA VAL A 54 5.10 -22.91 14.50
C VAL A 54 4.77 -24.37 14.79
N PHE A 55 4.87 -25.22 13.78
CA PHE A 55 4.73 -26.67 13.92
C PHE A 55 6.04 -27.36 13.57
N ASN A 56 6.59 -28.12 14.52
CA ASN A 56 7.82 -28.89 14.33
C ASN A 56 8.99 -28.07 13.72
N SER A 57 9.22 -26.86 14.26
CA SER A 57 10.23 -25.90 13.79
C SER A 57 9.99 -25.28 12.40
N ILE A 58 8.79 -25.41 11.85
CA ILE A 58 8.36 -24.75 10.60
C ILE A 58 7.34 -23.67 10.97
N ALA A 59 7.65 -22.41 10.63
CA ALA A 59 6.72 -21.30 10.77
C ALA A 59 5.81 -21.22 9.53
N ALA A 60 4.50 -21.21 9.74
CA ALA A 60 3.48 -21.07 8.71
C ALA A 60 2.54 -19.92 9.04
N LYS A 61 2.21 -19.10 8.05
CA LYS A 61 1.25 -18.01 8.21
C LYS A 61 -0.16 -18.56 8.35
N ARG A 62 -0.88 -18.12 9.39
CA ARG A 62 -2.30 -18.43 9.60
C ARG A 62 -3.14 -17.82 8.48
N ILE A 63 -4.05 -18.61 7.90
CA ILE A 63 -5.09 -18.10 7.02
C ILE A 63 -6.25 -17.58 7.88
N ILE A 64 -6.58 -16.30 7.74
CA ILE A 64 -7.70 -15.64 8.45
C ILE A 64 -8.95 -15.75 7.59
N ASN A 65 -10.11 -15.93 8.23
CA ASN A 65 -11.38 -15.97 7.51
C ASN A 65 -11.85 -14.55 7.17
N LYS A 66 -11.80 -14.22 5.88
CA LYS A 66 -12.07 -12.86 5.37
C LYS A 66 -13.54 -12.47 5.42
N GLU A 67 -14.45 -13.45 5.53
CA GLU A 67 -15.89 -13.21 5.45
C GLU A 67 -16.52 -12.87 6.80
N THR A 68 -15.94 -13.35 7.90
CA THR A 68 -16.47 -13.17 9.26
C THR A 68 -15.83 -12.01 10.00
N ASP A 69 -14.57 -11.68 9.70
CA ASP A 69 -13.74 -10.82 10.55
C ASP A 69 -13.49 -9.43 9.94
N THR A 70 -14.41 -8.97 9.09
CA THR A 70 -14.28 -7.77 8.26
C THR A 70 -14.00 -6.48 9.05
N ASN A 71 -14.43 -6.41 10.31
CA ASN A 71 -14.25 -5.24 11.17
C ASN A 71 -12.80 -5.07 11.69
N PHE A 72 -12.01 -6.14 11.70
CA PHE A 72 -10.64 -6.16 12.24
C PHE A 72 -9.57 -6.19 11.15
N LEU A 73 -10.00 -6.14 9.88
CA LEU A 73 -9.15 -6.25 8.71
C LEU A 73 -9.12 -4.93 7.92
N ASP A 74 -7.98 -4.64 7.31
CA ASP A 74 -7.89 -3.55 6.34
C ASP A 74 -8.34 -3.99 4.93
N LYS A 75 -8.28 -3.06 3.97
CA LYS A 75 -8.64 -3.31 2.55
C LYS A 75 -7.77 -4.38 1.89
N GLU A 76 -6.60 -4.69 2.45
CA GLU A 76 -5.66 -5.70 1.96
C GLU A 76 -5.79 -7.03 2.73
N ASN A 77 -6.77 -7.14 3.65
CA ASN A 77 -7.00 -8.28 4.55
C ASN A 77 -5.87 -8.52 5.57
N ARG A 78 -5.23 -7.45 6.04
CA ARG A 78 -4.26 -7.47 7.14
C ARG A 78 -4.96 -7.14 8.46
N ILE A 79 -4.55 -7.79 9.55
CA ILE A 79 -5.12 -7.51 10.88
C ILE A 79 -4.65 -6.15 11.34
N ILE A 80 -5.57 -5.24 11.64
CA ILE A 80 -5.25 -3.92 12.20
C ILE A 80 -5.40 -3.87 13.72
N ASP A 81 -6.22 -4.76 14.28
CA ASP A 81 -6.52 -4.78 15.70
C ASP A 81 -5.60 -5.75 16.45
N LYS A 82 -4.89 -5.21 17.43
CA LYS A 82 -3.96 -5.98 18.26
C LYS A 82 -4.69 -6.98 19.15
N ASP A 83 -5.81 -6.57 19.76
CA ASP A 83 -6.56 -7.43 20.67
C ASP A 83 -7.16 -8.62 19.90
N TYR A 84 -7.58 -8.38 18.66
CA TYR A 84 -8.01 -9.44 17.76
C TYR A 84 -6.88 -10.45 17.47
N SER A 85 -5.68 -9.95 17.16
CA SER A 85 -4.49 -10.79 16.95
C SER A 85 -4.15 -11.62 18.20
N ASP A 86 -4.15 -11.01 19.38
CA ASP A 86 -3.82 -11.67 20.65
C ASP A 86 -4.86 -12.76 21.02
N ASN A 87 -6.14 -12.51 20.74
CA ASN A 87 -7.19 -13.52 20.91
C ASN A 87 -6.97 -14.75 20.02
N ILE A 88 -6.58 -14.56 18.75
CA ILE A 88 -6.24 -15.67 17.85
C ILE A 88 -5.05 -16.44 18.42
N VAL A 89 -3.99 -15.76 18.86
CA VAL A 89 -2.82 -16.42 19.44
C VAL A 89 -3.20 -17.21 20.69
N ASN A 90 -4.02 -16.66 21.59
CA ASN A 90 -4.45 -17.35 22.80
C ASN A 90 -5.27 -18.62 22.49
N GLN A 91 -6.13 -18.60 21.47
CA GLN A 91 -6.84 -19.80 21.01
C GLN A 91 -5.88 -20.88 20.48
N LEU A 92 -4.76 -20.45 19.90
CA LEU A 92 -3.73 -21.35 19.41
C LEU A 92 -2.86 -21.88 20.55
N VAL A 93 -2.46 -21.07 21.54
CA VAL A 93 -1.60 -21.47 22.67
C VAL A 93 -2.20 -22.62 23.48
N VAL A 94 -3.52 -22.67 23.61
CA VAL A 94 -4.24 -23.80 24.24
C VAL A 94 -4.02 -25.14 23.48
N LYS A 95 -3.51 -25.10 22.24
CA LYS A 95 -3.20 -26.25 21.37
C LYS A 95 -1.70 -26.47 21.07
N GLY A 96 -0.77 -25.63 21.55
CA GLY A 96 0.69 -25.77 21.29
C GLY A 96 1.46 -24.43 21.38
N ASN A 97 2.79 -24.41 21.31
CA ASN A 97 3.60 -23.18 21.48
C ASN A 97 3.48 -22.19 20.30
N PHE A 98 3.12 -20.92 20.53
CA PHE A 98 2.98 -19.89 19.47
C PHE A 98 3.57 -18.53 19.87
N ILE A 99 4.01 -17.75 18.87
CA ILE A 99 4.63 -16.42 19.01
C ILE A 99 3.94 -15.45 18.04
N ALA A 100 3.38 -14.34 18.54
CA ALA A 100 3.01 -13.19 17.72
C ALA A 100 4.19 -12.22 17.63
N SER A 101 4.51 -11.78 16.42
CA SER A 101 5.55 -10.77 16.18
C SER A 101 4.94 -9.57 15.45
N PRO A 102 5.16 -8.33 15.93
CA PRO A 102 4.87 -7.14 15.14
C PRO A 102 5.85 -7.04 13.97
N PHE A 103 5.37 -6.52 12.83
CA PHE A 103 6.19 -6.11 11.69
C PHE A 103 6.08 -4.60 11.48
#